data_AF-A0A2D5E6V8-F1
#
_entry.id   AF-A0A2D5E6V8-F1
#
_cell.length_a   1.000
_cell.length_b   1.000
_cell.length_c   1.000
_cell.angle_alpha   90.00
_cell.angle_beta   90.00
_cell.angle_gamma   90.00
#
_symmetry.space_group_name_H-M   'P 1'
#
loop_
_entity.id
_entity.type
_entity.pdbx_description
1 polymer ?
#
loop_
_entity_poly.entity_id
_entity_poly.type
_entity_poly.pdbx_seq_one_letter_code
_entity_poly.pdbx_strand_id
1 'polypeptide(L)'
;MYQPLLANRYLTSRIIPLIAVAAVALCVGLVIIVVSVMSGFLDMLLSSGRTLMADVIVRSGDPGLPYYEELINDLEDLPEAAAATPVVESFGLLKLPYEDRTEGVQLWGIDSESFGRVVDFEQTLVWDTVPPEVESALEVLGDRLGSPKPPSDLGSIPILDPVGPGDDPRIVLGVEIEGSAKSRTAEGTYDITYPRYWMPINDVEITLLPLSRDGRVQKPDNRLFNVANEFSTGVYQIDSKRALVGLKTAQRMLNLEAGILADPRILEETGEVVSIGPDPARVQMILVRAAEGYSAEQLRNATRETYERFAARIDADEALPRKAPNPIHVGIRTWREQLRDILGPVEKERELMRILFSIVYLVCAGLVLSIFWAIVHEKTRDIGILRAVGASRPGILGVFLAYGLVIGLAGSTLGALLGWAITNNINAIHEAMGQPAPAWSWMLAWLISLAMLAFAIVSAFRGGMLRTLLSIVGVLVFAAVGIALFLHQGFMMWDPRVYYFNSIPSRVDWFSAVLTMAGAIVFSVLGAAIPAARAADTDPVRALRYE
;
A
#
# COMPACT_ATOMS: atom_id res chain seq x y z
N MET A 1 -7.45 48.13 -22.34
CA MET A 1 -6.49 47.27 -23.09
C MET A 1 -5.03 47.39 -22.62
N TYR A 2 -4.62 48.40 -21.84
CA TYR A 2 -3.21 48.54 -21.43
C TYR A 2 -2.78 47.66 -20.23
N GLN A 3 -3.74 47.23 -19.39
CA GLN A 3 -3.47 46.42 -18.18
C GLN A 3 -2.73 45.10 -18.46
N PRO A 4 -3.17 44.23 -19.39
CA PRO A 4 -2.45 42.99 -19.69
C PRO A 4 -1.08 43.22 -20.33
N LEU A 5 -0.92 44.29 -21.12
CA LEU A 5 0.38 44.66 -21.72
C LEU A 5 1.38 45.10 -20.65
N LEU A 6 0.96 45.92 -19.68
CA LEU A 6 1.81 46.32 -18.56
C LEU A 6 2.14 45.14 -17.65
N ALA A 7 1.16 44.29 -17.34
CA ALA A 7 1.38 43.09 -16.54
C ALA A 7 2.43 42.17 -17.19
N ASN A 8 2.33 41.92 -18.50
CA ASN A 8 3.31 41.11 -19.23
C ASN A 8 4.72 41.73 -19.21
N ARG A 9 4.83 43.05 -19.43
CA ARG A 9 6.12 43.74 -19.39
C ARG A 9 6.75 43.70 -18.00
N TYR A 10 5.96 43.84 -16.93
CA TYR A 10 6.47 43.70 -15.57
C TYR A 10 6.93 42.25 -15.31
N LEU A 11 6.18 41.24 -15.77
CA LEU A 11 6.50 39.81 -15.57
C LEU A 11 7.85 39.42 -16.17
N THR A 12 8.17 39.90 -17.37
CA THR A 12 9.36 39.45 -18.11
C THR A 12 10.60 40.32 -17.89
N SER A 13 10.45 41.50 -17.29
CA SER A 13 11.57 42.46 -17.15
C SER A 13 12.48 42.22 -15.93
N ARG A 14 12.06 41.41 -14.96
CA ARG A 14 12.78 41.17 -13.69
C ARG A 14 12.71 39.69 -13.30
N ILE A 15 13.65 39.26 -12.45
CA ILE A 15 13.77 37.87 -11.98
C ILE A 15 12.81 37.56 -10.81
N ILE A 16 12.41 38.57 -10.02
CA ILE A 16 11.57 38.36 -8.82
C ILE A 16 10.24 37.63 -9.11
N PRO A 17 9.51 37.91 -10.21
CA PRO A 17 8.32 37.14 -10.56
C PRO A 17 8.62 35.67 -10.86
N LEU A 18 9.78 35.36 -11.45
CA LEU A 18 10.22 33.98 -11.69
C LEU A 18 10.49 33.26 -10.36
N ILE A 19 11.12 33.94 -9.40
CA ILE A 19 11.33 33.40 -8.04
C ILE A 19 9.97 33.16 -7.35
N ALA A 20 9.00 34.06 -7.53
CA ALA A 20 7.65 33.89 -7.01
C ALA A 20 6.95 32.65 -7.60
N VAL A 21 7.04 32.48 -8.93
CA VAL A 21 6.51 31.30 -9.63
C VAL A 21 7.18 30.02 -9.12
N ALA A 22 8.51 30.02 -8.96
CA ALA A 22 9.25 28.86 -8.44
C ALA A 22 8.87 28.52 -6.98
N ALA A 23 8.68 29.53 -6.13
CA ALA A 23 8.25 29.33 -4.74
C ALA A 23 6.85 28.72 -4.66
N VAL A 24 5.89 29.24 -5.46
CA VAL A 24 4.54 28.68 -5.55
C VAL A 24 4.57 27.26 -6.13
N ALA A 25 5.36 27.03 -7.17
CA ALA A 25 5.51 25.71 -7.78
C ALA A 25 6.08 24.68 -6.80
N LEU A 26 7.09 25.05 -6.01
CA LEU A 26 7.66 24.16 -5.00
C LEU A 26 6.68 23.87 -3.87
N CYS A 27 5.93 24.87 -3.38
CA CYS A 27 4.86 24.66 -2.39
C CYS A 27 3.79 23.68 -2.92
N VAL A 28 3.27 23.90 -4.14
CA VAL A 28 2.22 23.07 -4.73
C VAL A 28 2.74 21.66 -5.01
N GLY A 29 3.93 21.53 -5.59
CA GLY A 29 4.55 20.24 -5.88
C GLY A 29 4.78 19.42 -4.62
N LEU A 30 5.32 20.03 -3.55
CA LEU A 30 5.53 19.37 -2.27
C LEU A 30 4.21 18.81 -1.70
N VAL A 31 3.15 19.63 -1.66
CA VAL A 31 1.85 19.19 -1.14
C VAL A 31 1.29 18.02 -1.97
N ILE A 32 1.36 18.11 -3.30
CA ILE A 32 0.90 17.03 -4.19
C ILE A 32 1.68 15.74 -3.94
N ILE A 33 3.00 15.81 -3.81
CA ILE A 33 3.85 14.63 -3.57
C ILE A 33 3.45 13.95 -2.26
N VAL A 34 3.40 14.69 -1.16
CA VAL A 34 3.12 14.12 0.16
C VAL A 34 1.71 13.53 0.21
N VAL A 35 0.71 14.24 -0.32
CA VAL A 35 -0.67 13.72 -0.39
C VAL A 35 -0.75 12.45 -1.23
N SER A 36 -0.03 12.39 -2.35
CA SER A 36 -0.09 11.25 -3.27
C SER A 36 0.56 9.99 -2.70
N VAL A 37 1.67 10.13 -1.97
CA VAL A 37 2.33 8.99 -1.29
C VAL A 37 1.45 8.46 -0.16
N MET A 38 0.88 9.35 0.66
CA MET A 38 -0.01 8.92 1.76
C MET A 38 -1.30 8.26 1.26
N SER A 39 -1.91 8.85 0.23
CA SER A 39 -3.13 8.28 -0.36
C SER A 39 -2.83 6.94 -1.03
N GLY A 40 -1.68 6.82 -1.71
CA GLY A 40 -1.20 5.56 -2.26
C GLY A 40 -1.04 4.48 -1.19
N PHE A 41 -0.40 4.80 -0.06
CA PHE A 41 -0.21 3.85 1.03
C PHE A 41 -1.53 3.34 1.63
N LEU A 42 -2.47 4.25 1.90
CA LEU A 42 -3.80 3.87 2.39
C LEU A 42 -4.56 3.03 1.36
N ASP A 43 -4.54 3.42 0.09
CA ASP A 43 -5.19 2.67 -0.98
C ASP A 43 -4.59 1.27 -1.13
N MET A 44 -3.26 1.15 -1.01
CA MET A 44 -2.56 -0.13 -0.99
C MET A 44 -3.05 -1.01 0.17
N LEU A 45 -3.04 -0.50 1.40
CA LEU A 45 -3.56 -1.25 2.56
C LEU A 45 -5.04 -1.67 2.40
N LEU A 46 -5.89 -0.77 1.89
CA LEU A 46 -7.30 -1.06 1.66
C LEU A 46 -7.52 -2.08 0.53
N SER A 47 -6.74 -1.99 -0.55
CA SER A 47 -6.84 -2.91 -1.69
C SER A 47 -6.33 -4.30 -1.34
N SER A 48 -5.19 -4.41 -0.65
CA SER A 48 -4.68 -5.67 -0.13
C SER A 48 -5.67 -6.31 0.84
N GLY A 49 -6.34 -5.53 1.70
CA GLY A 49 -7.41 -6.05 2.55
C GLY A 49 -8.54 -6.75 1.79
N ARG A 50 -8.91 -6.26 0.59
CA ARG A 50 -9.97 -6.82 -0.25
C ARG A 50 -9.54 -8.02 -1.09
N THR A 51 -8.32 -8.00 -1.62
CA THR A 51 -7.81 -9.13 -2.41
C THR A 51 -7.59 -10.38 -1.55
N LEU A 52 -7.39 -10.20 -0.24
CA LEU A 52 -6.99 -11.26 0.69
C LEU A 52 -8.10 -11.77 1.60
N MET A 53 -9.25 -11.09 1.62
CA MET A 53 -10.38 -11.44 2.44
C MET A 53 -11.67 -11.22 1.66
N ALA A 54 -12.68 -12.03 1.94
CA ALA A 54 -14.01 -11.78 1.39
C ALA A 54 -14.64 -10.53 2.00
N ASP A 55 -15.69 -10.01 1.35
CA ASP A 55 -16.37 -8.80 1.78
C ASP A 55 -16.95 -8.91 3.19
N VAL A 56 -17.47 -10.10 3.52
CA VAL A 56 -18.04 -10.45 4.83
C VAL A 56 -17.45 -11.76 5.32
N ILE A 57 -17.13 -11.78 6.60
CA ILE A 57 -16.58 -12.94 7.30
C ILE A 57 -17.54 -13.31 8.43
N VAL A 58 -18.03 -14.54 8.37
CA VAL A 58 -18.79 -15.17 9.46
C VAL A 58 -17.80 -16.00 10.27
N ARG A 59 -17.50 -15.58 11.49
CA ARG A 59 -16.53 -16.25 12.36
C ARG A 59 -17.20 -16.84 13.60
N SER A 60 -17.01 -18.13 13.81
CA SER A 60 -17.40 -18.86 15.02
C SER A 60 -16.15 -19.22 15.83
N GLY A 61 -16.28 -19.18 17.17
CA GLY A 61 -15.26 -19.74 18.06
C GLY A 61 -15.26 -21.27 18.08
N ASP A 62 -14.40 -21.86 18.92
CA ASP A 62 -14.35 -23.30 19.14
C ASP A 62 -15.67 -23.80 19.79
N PRO A 63 -16.20 -24.96 19.37
CA PRO A 63 -15.59 -26.00 18.53
C PRO A 63 -15.78 -25.81 17.01
N GLY A 64 -16.18 -24.63 16.54
CA GLY A 64 -16.51 -24.34 15.14
C GLY A 64 -18.01 -24.46 14.85
N LEU A 65 -18.38 -24.07 13.63
CA LEU A 65 -19.73 -24.01 13.10
C LEU A 65 -20.10 -25.35 12.42
N PRO A 66 -21.09 -26.09 12.94
CA PRO A 66 -21.62 -27.29 12.31
C PRO A 66 -22.58 -26.94 11.16
N TYR A 67 -22.85 -27.92 10.28
CA TYR A 67 -23.79 -27.79 9.15
C TYR A 67 -23.51 -26.56 8.25
N TYR A 68 -22.22 -26.23 8.10
CA TYR A 68 -21.79 -25.06 7.35
C TYR A 68 -22.16 -25.12 5.86
N GLU A 69 -22.31 -26.32 5.29
CA GLU A 69 -22.76 -26.52 3.90
C GLU A 69 -24.19 -25.99 3.69
N GLU A 70 -25.10 -26.24 4.63
CA GLU A 70 -26.47 -25.70 4.56
C GLU A 70 -26.47 -24.18 4.64
N LEU A 71 -25.66 -23.61 5.53
CA LEU A 71 -25.54 -22.16 5.64
C LEU A 71 -24.91 -21.54 4.38
N ILE A 72 -23.93 -22.19 3.76
CA ILE A 72 -23.34 -21.73 2.50
C ILE A 72 -24.40 -21.70 1.40
N ASN A 73 -25.23 -22.74 1.27
CA ASN A 73 -26.33 -22.75 0.31
C ASN A 73 -27.33 -21.61 0.58
N ASP A 74 -27.74 -21.44 1.85
CA ASP A 74 -28.63 -20.34 2.26
C ASP A 74 -28.04 -18.95 1.95
N LEU A 75 -26.70 -18.81 2.00
CA LEU A 75 -25.99 -17.58 1.68
C LEU A 75 -25.83 -17.36 0.17
N GLU A 76 -25.54 -18.39 -0.62
CA GLU A 76 -25.44 -18.30 -2.08
C GLU A 76 -26.80 -18.01 -2.74
N ASP A 77 -27.91 -18.34 -2.07
CA ASP A 77 -29.27 -17.98 -2.51
C ASP A 77 -29.61 -16.48 -2.33
N LEU A 78 -28.77 -15.70 -1.62
CA LEU A 78 -28.98 -14.27 -1.43
C LEU A 78 -28.62 -13.47 -2.68
N PRO A 79 -29.43 -12.49 -3.11
CA PRO A 79 -29.07 -11.62 -4.23
C PRO A 79 -27.84 -10.74 -3.92
N GLU A 80 -27.55 -10.48 -2.64
CA GLU A 80 -26.38 -9.72 -2.20
C GLU A 80 -25.07 -10.52 -2.27
N ALA A 81 -25.12 -11.86 -2.34
CA ALA A 81 -23.95 -12.74 -2.27
C ALA A 81 -23.62 -13.33 -3.64
N ALA A 82 -22.34 -13.29 -4.03
CA ALA A 82 -21.87 -13.92 -5.26
C ALA A 82 -21.46 -15.37 -5.04
N ALA A 83 -20.80 -15.65 -3.91
CA ALA A 83 -20.27 -16.97 -3.56
C ALA A 83 -19.93 -17.00 -2.06
N ALA A 84 -19.90 -18.20 -1.48
CA ALA A 84 -19.42 -18.43 -0.12
C ALA A 84 -18.49 -19.65 -0.06
N THR A 85 -17.52 -19.62 0.86
CA THR A 85 -16.54 -20.70 1.04
C THR A 85 -16.26 -20.98 2.51
N PRO A 86 -16.12 -22.25 2.92
CA PRO A 86 -15.71 -22.60 4.28
C PRO A 86 -14.21 -22.40 4.46
N VAL A 87 -13.79 -22.05 5.68
CA VAL A 87 -12.39 -22.01 6.10
C VAL A 87 -12.22 -22.52 7.52
N VAL A 88 -11.24 -23.39 7.72
CA VAL A 88 -10.74 -23.78 9.04
C VAL A 88 -9.47 -23.01 9.32
N GLU A 89 -9.36 -22.35 10.47
CA GLU A 89 -8.14 -21.64 10.86
C GLU A 89 -7.46 -22.33 12.04
N SER A 90 -6.15 -22.42 12.00
CA SER A 90 -5.37 -22.85 13.16
C SER A 90 -3.96 -22.29 13.10
N PHE A 91 -3.21 -22.54 14.17
CA PHE A 91 -1.79 -22.25 14.25
C PHE A 91 -1.04 -23.56 14.37
N GLY A 92 0.05 -23.67 13.62
CA GLY A 92 0.87 -24.86 13.53
C GLY A 92 2.36 -24.54 13.52
N LEU A 93 3.14 -25.61 13.56
CA LEU A 93 4.58 -25.56 13.36
C LEU A 93 4.90 -26.18 12.00
N LEU A 94 5.61 -25.43 11.16
CA LEU A 94 6.13 -25.87 9.87
C LEU A 94 7.61 -26.20 10.02
N LYS A 95 8.00 -27.42 9.68
CA LYS A 95 9.41 -27.82 9.57
C LYS A 95 9.79 -27.84 8.09
N LEU A 96 10.83 -27.05 7.77
CA LEU A 96 11.36 -26.97 6.41
C LEU A 96 12.23 -28.20 6.08
N PRO A 97 12.32 -28.59 4.80
CA PRO A 97 13.10 -29.75 4.33
C PRO A 97 14.61 -29.56 4.50
N TYR A 98 15.05 -28.31 4.66
CA TYR A 98 16.43 -27.92 4.84
C TYR A 98 16.56 -27.14 6.15
N GLU A 99 17.73 -27.29 6.79
CA GLU A 99 18.01 -26.77 8.14
C GLU A 99 17.06 -27.39 9.20
N ASP A 100 17.53 -27.66 10.42
CA ASP A 100 16.65 -28.07 11.53
C ASP A 100 15.84 -26.86 12.05
N ARG A 101 15.18 -26.14 11.13
CA ARG A 101 14.45 -24.91 11.35
C ARG A 101 12.95 -25.19 11.38
N THR A 102 12.30 -24.71 12.43
CA THR A 102 10.84 -24.80 12.60
C THR A 102 10.27 -23.41 12.72
N GLU A 103 9.26 -23.12 11.91
CA GLU A 103 8.58 -21.83 11.86
C GLU A 103 7.15 -21.94 12.39
N GLY A 104 6.69 -20.92 13.10
CA GLY A 104 5.28 -20.83 13.50
C GLY A 104 4.45 -20.28 12.35
N VAL A 105 3.46 -21.04 11.89
CA VAL A 105 2.61 -20.67 10.75
C VAL A 105 1.13 -20.63 11.13
N GLN A 106 0.41 -19.70 10.54
CA GLN A 106 -1.05 -19.66 10.49
C GLN A 106 -1.50 -20.53 9.33
N LEU A 107 -2.27 -21.57 9.62
CA LEU A 107 -2.74 -22.52 8.63
C LEU A 107 -4.23 -22.31 8.37
N TRP A 108 -4.58 -22.17 7.10
CA TRP A 108 -5.97 -22.15 6.63
C TRP A 108 -6.27 -23.43 5.86
N GLY A 109 -7.26 -24.18 6.33
CA GLY A 109 -7.90 -25.26 5.59
C GLY A 109 -8.96 -24.69 4.66
N ILE A 110 -8.78 -24.84 3.36
CA ILE A 110 -9.64 -24.26 2.32
C ILE A 110 -10.10 -25.33 1.32
N ASP A 111 -11.28 -25.12 0.74
CA ASP A 111 -11.67 -25.82 -0.48
C ASP A 111 -11.23 -24.97 -1.69
N SER A 112 -10.29 -25.48 -2.49
CA SER A 112 -9.62 -24.66 -3.51
C SER A 112 -10.58 -24.03 -4.53
N GLU A 113 -11.63 -24.76 -4.92
CA GLU A 113 -12.59 -24.31 -5.94
C GLU A 113 -13.52 -23.23 -5.39
N SER A 114 -14.19 -23.46 -4.25
CA SER A 114 -15.04 -22.43 -3.64
C SER A 114 -14.23 -21.23 -3.17
N PHE A 115 -12.99 -21.45 -2.70
CA PHE A 115 -12.11 -20.37 -2.27
C PHE A 115 -11.70 -19.46 -3.43
N GLY A 116 -11.41 -20.02 -4.61
CA GLY A 116 -11.13 -19.25 -5.83
C GLY A 116 -12.32 -18.43 -6.37
N ARG A 117 -13.56 -18.81 -6.04
CA ARG A 117 -14.76 -18.00 -6.38
C ARG A 117 -14.95 -16.79 -5.44
N VAL A 118 -14.47 -16.90 -4.21
CA VAL A 118 -14.68 -15.91 -3.13
C VAL A 118 -13.49 -14.99 -2.93
N VAL A 119 -12.29 -15.46 -3.25
CA VAL A 119 -11.03 -14.73 -3.15
C VAL A 119 -10.32 -14.88 -4.50
N ASP A 120 -9.61 -13.87 -4.96
CA ASP A 120 -8.88 -13.90 -6.24
C ASP A 120 -7.60 -14.77 -6.12
N PHE A 121 -7.76 -15.99 -5.61
CA PHE A 121 -6.69 -16.91 -5.20
C PHE A 121 -5.76 -17.27 -6.34
N GLU A 122 -6.29 -17.50 -7.53
CA GLU A 122 -5.51 -17.82 -8.73
C GLU A 122 -4.48 -16.72 -9.06
N GLN A 123 -4.86 -15.44 -8.89
CA GLN A 123 -3.97 -14.30 -9.15
C GLN A 123 -2.86 -14.15 -8.10
N THR A 124 -2.98 -14.84 -6.97
CA THR A 124 -1.97 -14.80 -5.91
C THR A 124 -0.91 -15.89 -6.05
N LEU A 125 -1.13 -16.89 -6.91
CA LEU A 125 -0.17 -17.97 -7.13
C LEU A 125 1.08 -17.40 -7.83
N VAL A 126 2.26 -17.83 -7.36
CA VAL A 126 3.54 -17.29 -7.84
C VAL A 126 4.03 -18.04 -9.07
N TRP A 127 3.83 -19.36 -9.10
CA TRP A 127 4.43 -20.21 -10.12
C TRP A 127 3.39 -20.68 -11.15
N ASP A 128 3.53 -20.16 -12.37
CA ASP A 128 2.78 -20.64 -13.55
C ASP A 128 3.50 -21.78 -14.27
N THR A 129 4.84 -21.75 -14.27
CA THR A 129 5.70 -22.74 -14.91
C THR A 129 6.94 -22.99 -14.06
N VAL A 130 7.61 -24.11 -14.28
CA VAL A 130 8.91 -24.40 -13.66
C VAL A 130 9.94 -23.37 -14.15
N PRO A 131 10.65 -22.66 -13.26
CA PRO A 131 11.70 -21.73 -13.67
C PRO A 131 12.85 -22.45 -14.38
N PRO A 132 13.46 -21.86 -15.44
CA PRO A 132 14.55 -22.50 -16.19
C PRO A 132 15.77 -22.87 -15.34
N GLU A 133 16.06 -22.07 -14.31
CA GLU A 133 17.13 -22.32 -13.34
C GLU A 133 16.89 -23.56 -12.49
N VAL A 134 15.62 -23.88 -12.23
CA VAL A 134 15.21 -25.08 -11.50
C VAL A 134 15.19 -26.28 -12.43
N GLU A 135 14.67 -26.13 -13.64
CA GLU A 135 14.66 -27.21 -14.65
C GLU A 135 16.08 -27.74 -14.91
N SER A 136 17.04 -26.84 -15.12
CA SER A 136 18.46 -27.21 -15.29
C SER A 136 19.06 -27.85 -14.04
N ALA A 137 18.68 -27.42 -12.84
CA ALA A 137 19.12 -28.06 -11.60
C ALA A 137 18.51 -29.45 -11.40
N LEU A 138 17.25 -29.64 -11.80
CA LEU A 138 16.53 -30.92 -11.73
C LEU A 138 17.13 -31.96 -12.67
N GLU A 139 17.58 -31.57 -13.86
CA GLU A 139 18.33 -32.46 -14.76
C GLU A 139 19.60 -33.02 -14.07
N VAL A 140 20.35 -32.15 -13.38
CA VAL A 140 21.58 -32.54 -12.67
C VAL A 140 21.29 -33.36 -11.40
N LEU A 141 20.22 -33.04 -10.68
CA LEU A 141 19.83 -33.70 -9.43
C LEU A 141 19.16 -35.07 -9.68
N GLY A 142 18.37 -35.17 -10.76
CA GLY A 142 17.66 -36.39 -11.15
C GLY A 142 18.59 -37.57 -11.42
N ASP A 143 19.76 -37.30 -11.99
CA ASP A 143 20.82 -38.29 -12.21
C ASP A 143 21.45 -38.83 -10.91
N ARG A 144 21.27 -38.15 -9.76
CA ARG A 144 21.96 -38.45 -8.49
C ARG A 144 21.07 -38.90 -7.34
N LEU A 145 19.83 -38.41 -7.24
CA LEU A 145 19.03 -38.50 -6.01
C LEU A 145 17.58 -38.97 -6.20
N GLY A 146 17.21 -39.39 -7.42
CA GLY A 146 15.84 -39.76 -7.77
C GLY A 146 15.02 -38.50 -8.04
N SER A 147 14.80 -38.23 -9.33
CA SER A 147 14.22 -37.00 -9.89
C SER A 147 12.96 -36.53 -9.14
N PRO A 148 13.05 -35.52 -8.25
CA PRO A 148 11.84 -34.91 -7.73
C PRO A 148 11.12 -34.26 -8.91
N LYS A 149 9.83 -34.57 -9.05
CA LYS A 149 9.02 -34.08 -10.16
C LYS A 149 8.30 -32.82 -9.73
N PRO A 150 8.42 -31.72 -10.50
CA PRO A 150 7.63 -30.53 -10.25
C PRO A 150 6.14 -30.86 -10.39
N PRO A 151 5.25 -30.09 -9.74
CA PRO A 151 3.82 -30.24 -9.92
C PRO A 151 3.42 -30.09 -11.39
N SER A 152 2.55 -30.96 -11.88
CA SER A 152 2.10 -30.93 -13.29
C SER A 152 1.00 -29.90 -13.55
N ASP A 153 0.44 -29.31 -12.50
CA ASP A 153 -0.73 -28.43 -12.48
C ASP A 153 -0.38 -26.97 -12.16
N LEU A 154 0.89 -26.57 -12.31
CA LEU A 154 1.31 -25.16 -12.22
C LEU A 154 0.53 -24.30 -13.20
N GLY A 155 0.21 -23.06 -12.80
CA GLY A 155 -0.64 -22.14 -13.55
C GLY A 155 -2.14 -22.42 -13.47
N SER A 156 -2.58 -23.34 -12.60
CA SER A 156 -3.98 -23.56 -12.28
C SER A 156 -4.20 -23.62 -10.77
N ILE A 157 -5.45 -23.48 -10.31
CA ILE A 157 -5.80 -23.61 -8.90
C ILE A 157 -5.48 -25.04 -8.43
N PRO A 158 -4.56 -25.24 -7.48
CA PRO A 158 -4.14 -26.57 -7.08
C PRO A 158 -5.22 -27.28 -6.24
N ILE A 159 -5.42 -28.56 -6.48
CA ILE A 159 -6.22 -29.42 -5.61
C ILE A 159 -5.35 -29.79 -4.40
N LEU A 160 -5.80 -29.41 -3.19
CA LEU A 160 -5.02 -29.56 -1.95
C LEU A 160 -5.39 -30.80 -1.13
N ASP A 161 -6.65 -31.20 -1.15
CA ASP A 161 -7.09 -32.44 -0.52
C ASP A 161 -6.77 -33.65 -1.41
N PRO A 162 -6.40 -34.79 -0.81
CA PRO A 162 -6.12 -36.01 -1.56
C PRO A 162 -7.39 -36.53 -2.26
N VAL A 163 -7.28 -36.88 -3.54
CA VAL A 163 -8.42 -37.32 -4.38
C VAL A 163 -8.60 -38.84 -4.30
N GLY A 164 -7.49 -39.58 -4.29
CA GLY A 164 -7.45 -41.03 -4.23
C GLY A 164 -6.86 -41.60 -2.93
N PRO A 165 -7.10 -42.88 -2.63
CA PRO A 165 -6.41 -43.57 -1.55
C PRO A 165 -4.92 -43.69 -1.86
N GLY A 166 -4.08 -43.10 -1.00
CA GLY A 166 -2.62 -43.09 -1.17
C GLY A 166 -2.06 -41.81 -1.79
N ASP A 167 -2.91 -40.84 -2.15
CA ASP A 167 -2.45 -39.50 -2.48
C ASP A 167 -2.02 -38.76 -1.21
N ASP A 168 -0.85 -38.12 -1.28
CA ASP A 168 -0.37 -37.26 -0.19
C ASP A 168 -1.11 -35.92 -0.21
N PRO A 169 -1.41 -35.34 0.97
CA PRO A 169 -2.03 -34.03 1.04
C PRO A 169 -1.06 -32.96 0.52
N ARG A 170 -1.61 -31.92 -0.09
CA ARG A 170 -0.81 -30.84 -0.67
C ARG A 170 -1.02 -29.53 0.07
N ILE A 171 -0.01 -28.67 0.01
CA ILE A 171 0.04 -27.38 0.70
C ILE A 171 0.46 -26.26 -0.24
N VAL A 172 -0.08 -25.06 -0.05
CA VAL A 172 0.42 -23.83 -0.67
C VAL A 172 1.04 -22.97 0.41
N LEU A 173 2.30 -22.59 0.24
CA LEU A 173 3.04 -21.79 1.22
C LEU A 173 3.01 -20.32 0.84
N GLY A 174 3.01 -19.43 1.82
CA GLY A 174 3.35 -18.05 1.57
C GLY A 174 4.80 -17.95 1.08
N VAL A 175 5.02 -17.19 0.03
CA VAL A 175 6.31 -17.14 -0.68
C VAL A 175 7.49 -16.67 0.17
N GLU A 176 7.23 -15.93 1.27
CA GLU A 176 8.25 -15.43 2.20
C GLU A 176 8.58 -16.41 3.34
N ILE A 177 7.87 -17.55 3.43
CA ILE A 177 8.20 -18.61 4.40
C ILE A 177 9.57 -19.23 4.05
N GLU A 178 9.85 -19.42 2.76
CA GLU A 178 11.13 -19.94 2.25
C GLU A 178 12.19 -18.82 2.16
N GLY A 179 12.63 -18.28 3.29
CA GLY A 179 13.51 -17.11 3.33
C GLY A 179 15.00 -17.34 2.99
N SER A 180 15.47 -18.60 2.94
CA SER A 180 16.90 -18.92 2.74
C SER A 180 17.25 -19.30 1.29
N ALA A 181 16.30 -19.90 0.57
CA ALA A 181 16.54 -20.42 -0.78
C ALA A 181 16.18 -19.44 -1.88
N LYS A 182 15.34 -18.45 -1.56
CA LYS A 182 14.89 -17.40 -2.47
C LYS A 182 15.25 -16.04 -1.89
N SER A 183 15.60 -15.11 -2.78
CA SER A 183 15.79 -13.72 -2.43
C SER A 183 14.79 -12.86 -3.15
N ARG A 184 14.07 -12.04 -2.40
CA ARG A 184 13.20 -11.02 -2.99
C ARG A 184 14.04 -9.97 -3.68
N THR A 185 13.72 -9.73 -4.95
CA THR A 185 14.38 -8.71 -5.78
C THR A 185 13.89 -7.32 -5.41
N ALA A 186 14.61 -6.29 -5.88
CA ALA A 186 14.19 -4.90 -5.72
C ALA A 186 12.86 -4.59 -6.43
N GLU A 187 12.45 -5.42 -7.39
CA GLU A 187 11.22 -5.30 -8.17
C GLU A 187 10.03 -6.00 -7.48
N GLY A 188 10.29 -6.72 -6.38
CA GLY A 188 9.27 -7.49 -5.66
C GLY A 188 8.96 -8.86 -6.28
N THR A 189 9.75 -9.31 -7.25
CA THR A 189 9.79 -10.69 -7.73
C THR A 189 10.71 -11.54 -6.85
N TYR A 190 10.74 -12.86 -7.07
CA TYR A 190 11.55 -13.79 -6.28
C TYR A 190 12.57 -14.49 -7.18
N ASP A 191 13.85 -14.25 -6.92
CA ASP A 191 14.94 -14.97 -7.55
C ASP A 191 15.29 -16.21 -6.72
N ILE A 192 15.51 -17.34 -7.40
CA ILE A 192 15.82 -18.61 -6.76
C ILE A 192 17.33 -18.72 -6.61
N THR A 193 17.83 -18.46 -5.40
CA THR A 193 19.28 -18.54 -5.11
C THR A 193 19.76 -19.99 -5.05
N TYR A 194 18.91 -20.90 -4.56
CA TYR A 194 19.25 -22.33 -4.41
C TYR A 194 18.17 -23.22 -5.04
N PRO A 195 18.27 -23.51 -6.36
CA PRO A 195 17.24 -24.25 -7.09
C PRO A 195 16.86 -25.62 -6.52
N ARG A 196 17.78 -26.29 -5.81
CA ARG A 196 17.52 -27.57 -5.12
C ARG A 196 16.45 -27.46 -4.02
N TYR A 197 16.33 -26.29 -3.39
CA TYR A 197 15.45 -26.08 -2.26
C TYR A 197 14.08 -25.55 -2.65
N TRP A 198 13.87 -25.17 -3.92
CA TRP A 198 12.60 -24.68 -4.44
C TRP A 198 11.42 -25.48 -3.88
N MET A 199 10.52 -24.81 -3.16
CA MET A 199 9.52 -25.50 -2.35
C MET A 199 8.66 -26.51 -3.13
N PRO A 200 8.14 -26.21 -4.34
CA PRO A 200 7.28 -27.14 -5.08
C PRO A 200 7.86 -28.53 -5.38
N ILE A 201 9.18 -28.75 -5.21
CA ILE A 201 9.83 -30.06 -5.37
C ILE A 201 10.21 -30.73 -4.04
N ASN A 202 10.00 -30.06 -2.90
CA ASN A 202 10.32 -30.57 -1.58
C ASN A 202 9.06 -30.68 -0.71
N ASP A 203 9.06 -31.68 0.16
CA ASP A 203 7.96 -31.87 1.11
C ASP A 203 8.24 -31.12 2.41
N VAL A 204 7.17 -30.68 3.06
CA VAL A 204 7.23 -30.01 4.36
C VAL A 204 6.43 -30.77 5.42
N GLU A 205 6.88 -30.73 6.66
CA GLU A 205 6.14 -31.32 7.78
C GLU A 205 5.37 -30.23 8.52
N ILE A 206 4.06 -30.42 8.66
CA ILE A 206 3.19 -29.55 9.46
C ILE A 206 2.74 -30.30 10.71
N THR A 207 2.91 -29.65 11.86
CA THR A 207 2.35 -30.07 13.14
C THR A 207 1.19 -29.15 13.52
N LEU A 208 -0.01 -29.70 13.66
CA LEU A 208 -1.17 -28.98 14.18
C LEU A 208 -1.52 -29.41 15.60
N LEU A 209 -1.98 -28.45 16.39
CA LEU A 209 -2.37 -28.63 17.79
C LEU A 209 -3.90 -28.53 17.91
N PRO A 210 -4.64 -29.65 17.79
CA PRO A 210 -6.08 -29.63 18.01
C PRO A 210 -6.41 -29.16 19.42
N LEU A 211 -7.40 -28.27 19.55
CA LEU A 211 -7.90 -27.80 20.83
C LEU A 211 -9.15 -28.59 21.22
N SER A 212 -9.25 -28.97 22.49
CA SER A 212 -10.49 -29.48 23.08
C SER A 212 -11.45 -28.32 23.38
N ARG A 213 -12.72 -28.62 23.62
CA ARG A 213 -13.75 -27.64 23.99
C ARG A 213 -13.38 -26.79 25.20
N ASP A 214 -12.63 -27.36 26.14
CA ASP A 214 -12.17 -26.67 27.35
C ASP A 214 -10.84 -25.90 27.15
N GLY A 215 -10.39 -25.74 25.90
CA GLY A 215 -9.15 -25.04 25.55
C GLY A 215 -7.87 -25.83 25.83
N ARG A 216 -7.97 -27.13 26.11
CA ARG A 216 -6.80 -28.01 26.33
C ARG A 216 -6.24 -28.49 25.00
N VAL A 217 -4.93 -28.47 24.86
CA VAL A 217 -4.23 -29.03 23.69
C VAL A 217 -4.39 -30.54 23.70
N GLN A 218 -4.92 -31.10 22.61
CA GLN A 218 -5.05 -32.53 22.35
C GLN A 218 -3.76 -33.07 21.74
N LYS A 219 -3.73 -34.37 21.41
CA LYS A 219 -2.56 -35.00 20.78
C LYS A 219 -2.23 -34.28 19.45
N PRO A 220 -1.00 -33.77 19.26
CA PRO A 220 -0.59 -33.16 17.99
C PRO A 220 -0.73 -34.14 16.82
N ASP A 221 -1.14 -33.64 15.66
CA ASP A 221 -1.12 -34.38 14.39
C ASP A 221 0.00 -33.81 13.51
N ASN A 222 0.95 -34.68 13.15
CA ASN A 222 2.13 -34.37 12.35
C ASN A 222 2.00 -35.07 11.00
N ARG A 223 2.06 -34.31 9.90
CA ARG A 223 1.95 -34.85 8.54
C ARG A 223 2.92 -34.20 7.58
N LEU A 224 3.36 -34.99 6.60
CA LEU A 224 4.08 -34.52 5.44
C LEU A 224 3.08 -34.00 4.39
N PHE A 225 3.45 -32.90 3.74
CA PHE A 225 2.70 -32.28 2.67
C PHE A 225 3.61 -32.02 1.47
N ASN A 226 3.11 -32.34 0.28
CA ASN A 226 3.78 -32.01 -0.96
C ASN A 226 3.41 -30.56 -1.31
N VAL A 227 4.40 -29.70 -1.55
CA VAL A 227 4.10 -28.30 -1.86
C VAL A 227 3.55 -28.19 -3.28
N ALA A 228 2.31 -27.72 -3.41
CA ALA A 228 1.65 -27.56 -4.70
C ALA A 228 2.09 -26.30 -5.45
N ASN A 229 2.20 -25.19 -4.71
CA ASN A 229 2.57 -23.88 -5.23
C ASN A 229 2.94 -22.99 -4.03
N GLU A 230 3.24 -21.74 -4.31
CA GLU A 230 3.36 -20.68 -3.33
C GLU A 230 2.45 -19.52 -3.71
N PHE A 231 2.05 -18.72 -2.73
CA PHE A 231 1.23 -17.54 -2.96
C PHE A 231 1.94 -16.27 -2.47
N SER A 232 1.72 -15.17 -3.19
CA SER A 232 2.14 -13.82 -2.81
C SER A 232 0.94 -12.90 -2.77
N THR A 233 0.75 -12.27 -1.62
CA THR A 233 -0.32 -11.30 -1.37
C THR A 233 0.15 -9.86 -1.51
N GLY A 234 1.46 -9.66 -1.61
CA GLY A 234 2.11 -8.34 -1.52
C GLY A 234 2.18 -7.81 -0.08
N VAL A 235 1.65 -8.55 0.90
CA VAL A 235 1.70 -8.22 2.33
C VAL A 235 2.61 -9.21 3.03
N TYR A 236 3.82 -8.75 3.34
CA TYR A 236 4.87 -9.60 3.93
C TYR A 236 4.42 -10.39 5.18
N GLN A 237 3.60 -9.81 6.07
CA GLN A 237 3.15 -10.52 7.28
C GLN A 237 2.29 -11.74 7.00
N ILE A 238 1.54 -11.73 5.89
CA ILE A 238 0.72 -12.86 5.46
C ILE A 238 1.61 -13.85 4.73
N ASP A 239 2.42 -13.36 3.79
CA ASP A 239 3.30 -14.19 2.96
C ASP A 239 4.40 -14.91 3.76
N SER A 240 4.80 -14.38 4.91
CA SER A 240 5.86 -14.99 5.76
C SER A 240 5.36 -15.96 6.80
N LYS A 241 4.03 -16.04 7.00
CA LYS A 241 3.45 -16.80 8.11
C LYS A 241 2.24 -17.63 7.75
N ARG A 242 1.63 -17.46 6.57
CA ARG A 242 0.40 -18.17 6.22
C ARG A 242 0.67 -19.32 5.26
N ALA A 243 0.03 -20.45 5.53
CA ALA A 243 0.01 -21.61 4.65
C ALA A 243 -1.44 -22.09 4.44
N LEU A 244 -1.72 -22.64 3.27
CA LEU A 244 -3.04 -23.11 2.86
C LEU A 244 -2.98 -24.62 2.62
N VAL A 245 -3.89 -25.37 3.23
CA VAL A 245 -4.05 -26.82 3.03
C VAL A 245 -5.48 -27.13 2.64
N GLY A 246 -5.74 -28.35 2.19
CA GLY A 246 -7.09 -28.81 1.91
C GLY A 246 -7.98 -28.80 3.15
N LEU A 247 -9.25 -28.40 2.97
CA LEU A 247 -10.26 -28.28 4.02
C LEU A 247 -10.43 -29.59 4.78
N LYS A 248 -10.59 -30.72 4.08
CA LYS A 248 -10.82 -32.02 4.70
C LYS A 248 -9.61 -32.47 5.50
N THR A 249 -8.42 -32.20 4.96
CA THR A 249 -7.15 -32.48 5.64
C THR A 249 -7.01 -31.69 6.93
N ALA A 250 -7.28 -30.38 6.89
CA ALA A 250 -7.27 -29.54 8.09
C ALA A 250 -8.32 -29.99 9.11
N GLN A 251 -9.55 -30.31 8.67
CA GLN A 251 -10.60 -30.80 9.54
C GLN A 251 -10.18 -32.09 10.25
N ARG A 252 -9.54 -33.03 9.55
CA ARG A 252 -9.04 -34.27 10.15
C ARG A 252 -7.96 -34.01 11.19
N MET A 253 -6.96 -33.20 10.86
CA MET A 253 -5.85 -32.89 11.78
C MET A 253 -6.30 -32.12 13.03
N LEU A 254 -7.42 -31.40 12.95
CA LEU A 254 -7.96 -30.58 14.03
C LEU A 254 -9.15 -31.23 14.77
N ASN A 255 -9.50 -32.49 14.46
CA ASN A 255 -10.68 -33.18 15.01
C ASN A 255 -12.01 -32.42 14.76
N LEU A 256 -12.12 -31.82 13.58
CA LEU A 256 -13.30 -31.11 13.08
C LEU A 256 -13.99 -31.84 11.92
N GLU A 257 -13.53 -33.04 11.54
CA GLU A 257 -14.18 -33.86 10.51
C GLU A 257 -15.51 -34.45 10.99
N ALA A 258 -16.34 -34.89 10.04
CA ALA A 258 -17.57 -35.59 10.37
C ALA A 258 -17.24 -36.95 11.02
N GLY A 259 -17.92 -37.27 12.12
CA GLY A 259 -17.63 -38.45 12.91
C GLY A 259 -18.82 -38.89 13.75
N ILE A 260 -18.55 -39.48 14.91
CA ILE A 260 -19.56 -39.93 15.86
C ILE A 260 -19.38 -39.15 17.16
N LEU A 261 -20.44 -38.49 17.61
CA LEU A 261 -20.44 -37.75 18.86
C LEU A 261 -20.56 -38.75 20.01
N ALA A 262 -19.57 -38.79 20.89
CA ALA A 262 -19.57 -39.63 22.08
C ALA A 262 -19.94 -38.83 23.33
N ASP A 263 -20.58 -39.48 24.32
CA ASP A 263 -20.86 -38.85 25.62
C ASP A 263 -19.55 -38.71 26.42
N PRO A 264 -19.06 -37.48 26.68
CA PRO A 264 -17.81 -37.31 27.42
C PRO A 264 -17.90 -37.85 28.84
N ARG A 265 -19.09 -37.83 29.48
CA ARG A 265 -19.26 -38.32 30.86
C ARG A 265 -19.11 -39.83 30.94
N ILE A 266 -19.74 -40.55 30.01
CA ILE A 266 -19.67 -42.01 29.95
C ILE A 266 -18.27 -42.45 29.53
N LEU A 267 -17.65 -41.73 28.59
CA LEU A 267 -16.28 -42.00 28.15
C LEU A 267 -15.27 -41.83 29.30
N GLU A 268 -15.42 -40.79 30.11
CA GLU A 268 -14.54 -40.53 31.27
C GLU A 268 -14.77 -41.51 32.44
N GLU A 269 -16.01 -41.95 32.68
CA GLU A 269 -16.35 -42.86 33.78
C GLU A 269 -16.12 -44.35 33.47
N THR A 270 -16.35 -44.78 32.21
CA THR A 270 -16.35 -46.21 31.84
C THR A 270 -15.28 -46.59 30.82
N GLY A 271 -14.72 -45.61 30.10
CA GLY A 271 -13.83 -45.85 28.96
C GLY A 271 -14.55 -46.37 27.71
N GLU A 272 -15.88 -46.53 27.74
CA GLU A 272 -16.67 -46.95 26.58
C GLU A 272 -17.15 -45.75 25.76
N VAL A 273 -16.97 -45.83 24.43
CA VAL A 273 -17.44 -44.82 23.47
C VAL A 273 -18.92 -45.05 23.20
N VAL A 274 -19.80 -44.42 23.98
CA VAL A 274 -21.24 -44.45 23.73
C VAL A 274 -21.62 -43.34 22.75
N SER A 275 -22.07 -43.74 21.56
CA SER A 275 -22.51 -42.86 20.47
C SER A 275 -23.83 -42.15 20.79
N ILE A 276 -23.80 -40.83 20.91
CA ILE A 276 -24.99 -39.96 21.03
C ILE A 276 -25.61 -39.65 19.66
N GLY A 277 -24.82 -39.69 18.58
CA GLY A 277 -25.30 -39.40 17.21
C GLY A 277 -24.16 -39.04 16.25
N PRO A 278 -24.46 -38.69 14.99
CA PRO A 278 -23.45 -38.22 14.04
C PRO A 278 -22.89 -36.85 14.47
N ASP A 279 -21.58 -36.72 14.50
CA ASP A 279 -20.91 -35.43 14.72
C ASP A 279 -20.67 -34.77 13.36
N PRO A 280 -21.32 -33.64 13.02
CA PRO A 280 -21.10 -33.00 11.73
C PRO A 280 -19.70 -32.38 11.64
N ALA A 281 -19.19 -32.29 10.40
CA ALA A 281 -17.97 -31.54 10.11
C ALA A 281 -18.15 -30.06 10.47
N ARG A 282 -17.06 -29.41 10.89
CA ARG A 282 -17.09 -28.04 11.41
C ARG A 282 -16.04 -27.16 10.76
N VAL A 283 -16.35 -25.88 10.69
CA VAL A 283 -15.47 -24.83 10.19
C VAL A 283 -15.48 -23.63 11.13
N GLN A 284 -14.43 -22.86 11.19
CA GLN A 284 -14.40 -21.70 12.09
C GLN A 284 -14.82 -20.41 11.38
N MET A 285 -14.66 -20.36 10.06
CA MET A 285 -14.99 -19.21 9.25
C MET A 285 -15.77 -19.61 8.01
N ILE A 286 -16.69 -18.75 7.58
CA ILE A 286 -17.24 -18.73 6.23
C ILE A 286 -16.95 -17.36 5.65
N LEU A 287 -16.34 -17.35 4.48
CA LEU A 287 -16.03 -16.15 3.72
C LEU A 287 -17.11 -15.96 2.66
N VAL A 288 -17.65 -14.74 2.53
CA VAL A 288 -18.76 -14.43 1.62
C VAL A 288 -18.39 -13.21 0.76
N ARG A 289 -18.41 -13.39 -0.57
CA ARG A 289 -18.15 -12.32 -1.55
C ARG A 289 -19.46 -11.62 -1.92
N ALA A 290 -19.44 -10.29 -2.02
CA ALA A 290 -20.61 -9.52 -2.43
C ALA A 290 -20.84 -9.63 -3.95
N ALA A 291 -22.12 -9.71 -4.34
CA ALA A 291 -22.53 -9.58 -5.73
C ALA A 291 -22.27 -8.16 -6.26
N GLU A 292 -22.11 -8.05 -7.58
CA GLU A 292 -21.85 -6.76 -8.22
C GLU A 292 -22.94 -5.72 -7.88
N GLY A 293 -22.52 -4.53 -7.45
CA GLY A 293 -23.43 -3.43 -7.11
C GLY A 293 -23.90 -3.41 -5.64
N TYR A 294 -23.59 -4.44 -4.85
CA TYR A 294 -23.91 -4.47 -3.42
C TYR A 294 -22.70 -4.06 -2.58
N SER A 295 -22.97 -3.36 -1.47
CA SER A 295 -21.93 -2.98 -0.51
C SER A 295 -21.71 -4.08 0.53
N ALA A 296 -20.49 -4.17 1.08
CA ALA A 296 -20.17 -5.13 2.15
C ALA A 296 -21.08 -4.97 3.39
N GLU A 297 -21.58 -3.75 3.67
CA GLU A 297 -22.52 -3.53 4.78
C GLU A 297 -23.90 -4.13 4.51
N GLN A 298 -24.39 -4.04 3.27
CA GLN A 298 -25.65 -4.66 2.86
C GLN A 298 -25.53 -6.18 2.95
N LEU A 299 -24.44 -6.74 2.40
CA LEU A 299 -24.17 -8.18 2.51
C LEU A 299 -24.09 -8.60 3.98
N ARG A 300 -23.36 -7.87 4.85
CA ARG A 300 -23.22 -8.22 6.27
C ARG A 300 -24.57 -8.30 6.97
N ASN A 301 -25.49 -7.38 6.67
CA ASN A 301 -26.82 -7.37 7.27
C ASN A 301 -27.65 -8.56 6.76
N ALA A 302 -27.64 -8.83 5.46
CA ALA A 302 -28.33 -9.99 4.87
C ALA A 302 -27.77 -11.33 5.38
N THR A 303 -26.45 -11.45 5.51
CA THR A 303 -25.75 -12.60 6.11
C THR A 303 -26.16 -12.79 7.56
N ARG A 304 -26.31 -11.71 8.34
CA ARG A 304 -26.75 -11.78 9.75
C ARG A 304 -28.18 -12.30 9.88
N GLU A 305 -29.11 -11.75 9.12
CA GLU A 305 -30.50 -12.21 9.11
C GLU A 305 -30.62 -13.67 8.65
N THR A 306 -29.80 -14.08 7.68
CA THR A 306 -29.75 -15.46 7.20
C THR A 306 -29.16 -16.40 8.24
N TYR A 307 -28.10 -15.99 8.93
CA TYR A 307 -27.53 -16.75 10.04
C TYR A 307 -28.53 -16.93 11.19
N GLU A 308 -29.28 -15.89 11.55
CA GLU A 308 -30.30 -15.97 12.61
C GLU A 308 -31.41 -16.96 12.24
N ARG A 309 -31.86 -16.96 10.97
CA ARG A 309 -32.83 -17.95 10.46
C ARG A 309 -32.26 -19.37 10.47
N PHE A 310 -31.03 -19.54 10.01
CA PHE A 310 -30.31 -20.82 10.05
C PHE A 310 -30.18 -21.34 11.49
N ALA A 311 -29.72 -20.52 12.42
CA ALA A 311 -29.55 -20.89 13.82
C ALA A 311 -30.89 -21.30 14.45
N ALA A 312 -31.96 -20.53 14.22
CA ALA A 312 -33.30 -20.88 14.70
C ALA A 312 -33.81 -22.21 14.13
N ARG A 313 -33.51 -22.53 12.86
CA ARG A 313 -33.87 -23.79 12.21
C ARG A 313 -33.14 -24.99 12.85
N ILE A 314 -31.84 -24.88 13.04
CA ILE A 314 -31.01 -25.92 13.67
C ILE A 314 -31.36 -26.10 15.16
N ASP A 315 -31.69 -25.01 15.85
CA ASP A 315 -32.10 -25.06 17.26
C ASP A 315 -33.47 -25.72 17.43
N ALA A 316 -34.41 -25.49 16.50
CA ALA A 316 -35.73 -26.10 16.52
C ALA A 316 -35.73 -27.62 16.23
N ASP A 317 -34.72 -28.14 15.52
CA ASP A 317 -34.62 -29.57 15.22
C ASP A 317 -33.99 -30.34 16.39
N GLU A 318 -34.83 -30.95 17.24
CA GLU A 318 -34.41 -31.76 18.38
C GLU A 318 -33.60 -33.01 17.98
N ALA A 319 -33.68 -33.48 16.73
CA ALA A 319 -32.94 -34.66 16.28
C ALA A 319 -31.45 -34.39 16.04
N LEU A 320 -31.07 -33.11 15.87
CA LEU A 320 -29.68 -32.73 15.63
C LEU A 320 -28.85 -32.75 16.93
N PRO A 321 -27.78 -33.57 17.00
CA PRO A 321 -27.01 -33.76 18.22
C PRO A 321 -26.16 -32.54 18.58
N ARG A 322 -25.75 -31.75 17.58
CA ARG A 322 -25.11 -30.44 17.78
C ARG A 322 -26.03 -29.32 17.35
N LYS A 323 -26.07 -28.27 18.16
CA LYS A 323 -26.79 -27.02 17.91
C LYS A 323 -25.89 -25.97 17.26
N ALA A 324 -26.52 -24.98 16.62
CA ALA A 324 -25.79 -23.86 16.06
C ALA A 324 -25.23 -22.97 17.19
N PRO A 325 -24.07 -22.33 16.99
CA PRO A 325 -23.60 -21.30 17.91
C PRO A 325 -24.64 -20.17 18.06
N ASN A 326 -24.74 -19.63 19.27
CA ASN A 326 -25.66 -18.51 19.52
C ASN A 326 -25.27 -17.31 18.60
N PRO A 327 -26.23 -16.70 17.88
CA PRO A 327 -25.97 -15.55 17.00
C PRO A 327 -25.19 -14.39 17.65
N ILE A 328 -25.32 -14.21 18.97
CA ILE A 328 -24.58 -13.18 19.72
C ILE A 328 -23.06 -13.47 19.76
N HIS A 329 -22.67 -14.74 19.74
CA HIS A 329 -21.27 -15.18 19.79
C HIS A 329 -20.64 -15.35 18.40
N VAL A 330 -21.43 -15.30 17.32
CA VAL A 330 -20.91 -15.36 15.95
C VAL A 330 -20.56 -13.96 15.47
N GLY A 331 -19.28 -13.77 15.17
CA GLY A 331 -18.77 -12.53 14.63
C GLY A 331 -19.07 -12.45 13.13
N ILE A 332 -20.13 -11.75 12.76
CA ILE A 332 -20.43 -11.41 11.35
C ILE A 332 -19.96 -9.98 11.11
N ARG A 333 -18.81 -9.84 10.45
CA ARG A 333 -18.10 -8.56 10.26
C ARG A 333 -17.73 -8.38 8.80
N THR A 334 -17.70 -7.14 8.35
CA THR A 334 -17.06 -6.80 7.07
C THR A 334 -15.54 -6.90 7.20
N TRP A 335 -14.83 -7.05 6.07
CA TRP A 335 -13.36 -7.00 6.05
C TRP A 335 -12.79 -5.73 6.69
N ARG A 336 -13.47 -4.58 6.53
CA ARG A 336 -13.06 -3.29 7.15
C ARG A 336 -13.16 -3.33 8.66
N GLU A 337 -14.22 -3.92 9.20
CA GLU A 337 -14.41 -4.07 10.64
C GLU A 337 -13.41 -5.07 11.23
N GLN A 338 -13.08 -6.12 10.48
CA GLN A 338 -12.08 -7.11 10.88
C GLN A 338 -10.68 -6.49 10.96
N LEU A 339 -10.34 -5.59 10.03
CA LEU A 339 -9.06 -4.90 9.98
C LEU A 339 -9.08 -3.54 10.70
N ARG A 340 -10.08 -3.26 11.54
CA ARG A 340 -10.23 -1.95 12.21
C ARG A 340 -9.00 -1.56 13.04
N ASP A 341 -8.32 -2.53 13.65
CA ASP A 341 -7.11 -2.27 14.44
C ASP A 341 -5.93 -1.81 13.58
N ILE A 342 -5.90 -2.19 12.30
CA ILE A 342 -4.88 -1.76 11.34
C ILE A 342 -5.34 -0.50 10.60
N LEU A 343 -6.58 -0.49 10.09
CA LEU A 343 -7.12 0.59 9.26
C LEU A 343 -7.48 1.83 10.08
N GLY A 344 -7.98 1.65 11.30
CA GLY A 344 -8.42 2.75 12.17
C GLY A 344 -7.32 3.79 12.43
N PRO A 345 -6.12 3.37 12.88
CA PRO A 345 -4.98 4.27 13.03
C PRO A 345 -4.61 5.01 11.74
N VAL A 346 -4.62 4.34 10.59
CA VAL A 346 -4.26 4.95 9.28
C VAL A 346 -5.30 5.97 8.84
N GLU A 347 -6.60 5.69 9.03
CA GLU A 347 -7.66 6.66 8.78
C GLU A 347 -7.54 7.90 9.67
N LYS A 348 -7.15 7.72 10.94
CA LYS A 348 -6.89 8.83 11.86
C LYS A 348 -5.64 9.63 11.46
N GLU A 349 -4.61 8.98 10.96
CA GLU A 349 -3.43 9.65 10.41
C GLU A 349 -3.80 10.54 9.22
N ARG A 350 -4.71 10.10 8.34
CA ARG A 350 -5.20 10.94 7.23
C ARG A 350 -5.85 12.23 7.70
N GLU A 351 -6.56 12.20 8.83
CA GLU A 351 -7.16 13.39 9.42
C GLU A 351 -6.09 14.33 10.02
N LEU A 352 -5.05 13.80 10.65
CA LEU A 352 -3.89 14.59 11.09
C LEU A 352 -3.17 15.25 9.90
N MET A 353 -2.99 14.52 8.79
CA MET A 353 -2.38 15.06 7.58
C MET A 353 -3.18 16.21 6.99
N ARG A 354 -4.52 16.16 7.04
CA ARG A 354 -5.38 17.29 6.62
C ARG A 354 -5.08 18.56 7.44
N ILE A 355 -4.91 18.41 8.76
CA ILE A 355 -4.55 19.53 9.64
C ILE A 355 -3.15 20.04 9.28
N LEU A 356 -2.16 19.16 9.13
CA LEU A 356 -0.80 19.53 8.76
C LEU A 356 -0.75 20.33 7.45
N PHE A 357 -1.44 19.85 6.41
CA PHE A 357 -1.49 20.57 5.12
C PHE A 357 -2.18 21.93 5.24
N SER A 358 -3.22 22.06 6.07
CA SER A 358 -3.83 23.37 6.33
C SER A 358 -2.83 24.39 6.87
N ILE A 359 -1.89 23.96 7.73
CA ILE A 359 -0.81 24.81 8.26
C ILE A 359 0.19 25.14 7.16
N VAL A 360 0.58 24.16 6.33
CA VAL A 360 1.47 24.40 5.18
C VAL A 360 0.88 25.43 4.22
N TYR A 361 -0.43 25.36 3.94
CA TYR A 361 -1.12 26.36 3.11
C TYR A 361 -1.06 27.76 3.72
N LEU A 362 -1.24 27.88 5.03
CA LEU A 362 -1.13 29.16 5.73
C LEU A 362 0.27 29.74 5.63
N VAL A 363 1.30 28.92 5.81
CA VAL A 363 2.71 29.33 5.64
C VAL A 363 2.99 29.77 4.20
N CYS A 364 2.57 28.98 3.20
CA CYS A 364 2.74 29.34 1.79
C CYS A 364 1.98 30.64 1.44
N ALA A 365 0.79 30.88 1.98
CA ALA A 365 0.07 32.14 1.80
C ALA A 365 0.86 33.35 2.35
N GLY A 366 1.49 33.20 3.53
CA GLY A 366 2.36 34.23 4.11
C GLY A 366 3.62 34.50 3.28
N LEU A 367 4.24 33.45 2.73
CA LEU A 367 5.38 33.59 1.82
C LEU A 367 5.00 34.34 0.55
N VAL A 368 3.86 33.99 -0.05
CA VAL A 368 3.33 34.63 -1.25
C VAL A 368 3.02 36.11 -0.98
N LEU A 369 2.35 36.43 0.14
CA LEU A 369 2.12 37.81 0.58
C LEU A 369 3.43 38.60 0.71
N SER A 370 4.46 38.00 1.32
CA SER A 370 5.77 38.64 1.48
C SER A 370 6.45 38.95 0.15
N ILE A 371 6.36 38.03 -0.82
CA ILE A 371 6.91 38.22 -2.16
C ILE A 371 6.16 39.33 -2.91
N PHE A 372 4.82 39.35 -2.85
CA PHE A 372 4.03 40.41 -3.46
C PHE A 372 4.31 41.77 -2.82
N TRP A 373 4.51 41.81 -1.51
CA TRP A 373 4.92 43.02 -0.81
C TRP A 373 6.24 43.55 -1.36
N ALA A 374 7.24 42.68 -1.53
CA ALA A 374 8.53 43.06 -2.11
C ALA A 374 8.40 43.56 -3.57
N ILE A 375 7.62 42.88 -4.41
CA ILE A 375 7.36 43.28 -5.81
C ILE A 375 6.76 44.69 -5.88
N VAL A 376 5.74 44.95 -5.05
CA VAL A 376 5.07 46.24 -5.03
C VAL A 376 6.02 47.33 -4.53
N HIS A 377 6.82 47.04 -3.51
CA HIS A 377 7.77 47.99 -2.95
C HIS A 377 8.82 48.45 -3.99
N GLU A 378 9.40 47.53 -4.76
CA GLU A 378 10.32 47.86 -5.86
C GLU A 378 9.67 48.68 -6.98
N LYS A 379 8.35 48.58 -7.14
CA LYS A 379 7.59 49.21 -8.22
C LYS A 379 6.86 50.48 -7.81
N THR A 380 7.07 50.96 -6.59
CA THR A 380 6.45 52.20 -6.07
C THR A 380 6.64 53.41 -6.98
N ARG A 381 7.84 53.63 -7.54
CA ARG A 381 8.11 54.74 -8.48
C ARG A 381 7.30 54.61 -9.78
N ASP A 382 7.32 53.41 -10.38
CA ASP A 382 6.61 53.15 -11.63
C ASP A 382 5.09 53.38 -11.46
N ILE A 383 4.55 52.99 -10.29
CA ILE A 383 3.15 53.22 -9.89
C ILE A 383 2.85 54.72 -9.75
N GLY A 384 3.77 55.48 -9.14
CA GLY A 384 3.67 56.94 -9.02
C GLY A 384 3.60 57.65 -10.37
N ILE A 385 4.41 57.23 -11.34
CA ILE A 385 4.40 57.76 -12.71
C ILE A 385 3.05 57.43 -13.39
N LEU A 386 2.58 56.19 -13.29
CA LEU A 386 1.29 55.77 -13.84
C LEU A 386 0.12 56.58 -13.26
N ARG A 387 0.13 56.83 -11.93
CA ARG A 387 -0.87 57.67 -11.25
C ARG A 387 -0.82 59.12 -11.75
N ALA A 388 0.36 59.69 -11.95
CA ALA A 388 0.53 61.06 -12.44
C ALA A 388 0.05 61.23 -13.89
N VAL A 389 0.19 60.20 -14.73
CA VAL A 389 -0.30 60.18 -16.12
C VAL A 389 -1.83 59.98 -16.21
N GLY A 390 -2.49 59.62 -15.10
CA GLY A 390 -3.96 59.50 -15.03
C GLY A 390 -4.50 58.09 -14.77
N ALA A 391 -3.67 57.13 -14.36
CA ALA A 391 -4.16 55.80 -14.03
C ALA A 391 -5.09 55.81 -12.80
N SER A 392 -6.27 55.22 -12.92
CA SER A 392 -7.24 55.08 -11.83
C SER A 392 -6.77 54.06 -10.79
N ARG A 393 -7.19 54.24 -9.51
CA ARG A 393 -6.90 53.28 -8.43
C ARG A 393 -7.30 51.84 -8.76
N PRO A 394 -8.54 51.55 -9.23
CA PRO A 394 -8.91 50.19 -9.66
C PRO A 394 -8.11 49.73 -10.89
N GLY A 395 -7.66 50.67 -11.74
CA GLY A 395 -6.79 50.37 -12.87
C GLY A 395 -5.46 49.76 -12.44
N ILE A 396 -4.82 50.33 -11.40
CA ILE A 396 -3.54 49.84 -10.84
C ILE A 396 -3.74 48.56 -10.05
N LEU A 397 -4.79 48.48 -9.22
CA LEU A 397 -5.15 47.27 -8.51
C LEU A 397 -5.33 46.09 -9.48
N GLY A 398 -6.05 46.30 -10.60
CA GLY A 398 -6.25 45.28 -11.63
C GLY A 398 -4.96 44.77 -12.29
N VAL A 399 -3.92 45.61 -12.42
CA VAL A 399 -2.61 45.18 -12.95
C VAL A 399 -1.95 44.18 -12.00
N PHE A 400 -1.92 44.48 -10.70
CA PHE A 400 -1.29 43.60 -9.71
C PHE A 400 -2.11 42.35 -9.39
N LEU A 401 -3.44 42.42 -9.43
CA LEU A 401 -4.30 41.24 -9.32
C LEU A 401 -4.09 40.29 -10.51
N ALA A 402 -3.99 40.82 -11.74
CA ALA A 402 -3.64 40.01 -12.91
C ALA A 402 -2.25 39.39 -12.77
N TYR A 403 -1.30 40.11 -12.16
CA TYR A 403 0.02 39.60 -11.81
C TYR A 403 -0.05 38.40 -10.86
N GLY A 404 -0.84 38.54 -9.78
CA GLY A 404 -1.11 37.47 -8.82
C GLY A 404 -1.73 36.25 -9.47
N LEU A 405 -2.68 36.46 -10.38
CA LEU A 405 -3.33 35.40 -11.13
C LEU A 405 -2.35 34.65 -12.04
N VAL A 406 -1.50 35.36 -12.81
CA VAL A 406 -0.53 34.73 -13.71
C VAL A 406 0.53 33.95 -12.93
N ILE A 407 1.06 34.52 -11.84
CA ILE A 407 2.03 33.83 -10.98
C ILE A 407 1.39 32.59 -10.35
N GLY A 408 0.15 32.71 -9.84
CA GLY A 408 -0.59 31.60 -9.26
C GLY A 408 -0.86 30.48 -10.28
N LEU A 409 -1.29 30.82 -11.50
CA LEU A 409 -1.53 29.86 -12.58
C LEU A 409 -0.24 29.19 -13.03
N ALA A 410 0.81 29.95 -13.35
CA ALA A 410 2.08 29.41 -13.80
C ALA A 410 2.74 28.55 -12.71
N GLY A 411 2.77 29.05 -11.48
CA GLY A 411 3.34 28.35 -10.32
C GLY A 411 2.58 27.07 -10.00
N SER A 412 1.25 27.12 -9.89
CA SER A 412 0.44 25.92 -9.61
C SER A 412 0.53 24.89 -10.74
N THR A 413 0.58 25.31 -12.01
CA THR A 413 0.74 24.39 -13.14
C THR A 413 2.12 23.73 -13.14
N LEU A 414 3.19 24.52 -12.98
CA LEU A 414 4.55 23.97 -12.88
C LEU A 414 4.71 23.06 -11.67
N GLY A 415 4.14 23.44 -10.53
CA GLY A 415 4.15 22.64 -9.31
C GLY A 415 3.39 21.33 -9.47
N ALA A 416 2.22 21.35 -10.12
CA ALA A 416 1.45 20.15 -10.42
C ALA A 416 2.19 19.22 -11.39
N LEU A 417 2.81 19.76 -12.44
CA LEU A 417 3.62 18.98 -13.37
C LEU A 417 4.83 18.35 -12.67
N LEU A 418 5.52 19.10 -11.82
CA LEU A 418 6.67 18.62 -11.05
C LEU A 418 6.25 17.56 -10.03
N GLY A 419 5.15 17.79 -9.30
CA GLY A 419 4.60 16.84 -8.35
C GLY A 419 4.14 15.55 -9.03
N TRP A 420 3.44 15.66 -10.16
CA TRP A 420 3.04 14.52 -10.98
C TRP A 420 4.26 13.75 -11.52
N ALA A 421 5.26 14.45 -12.06
CA ALA A 421 6.48 13.82 -12.57
C ALA A 421 7.23 13.04 -11.47
N ILE A 422 7.37 13.62 -10.27
CA ILE A 422 8.05 12.95 -9.14
C ILE A 422 7.22 11.77 -8.63
N THR A 423 5.91 11.94 -8.44
CA THR A 423 5.04 10.87 -7.91
C THR A 423 4.95 9.67 -8.85
N ASN A 424 4.89 9.91 -10.16
CA ASN A 424 4.86 8.84 -11.17
C ASN A 424 6.21 8.12 -11.30
N ASN A 425 7.32 8.78 -10.97
CA ASN A 425 8.66 8.20 -11.04
C ASN A 425 9.25 7.88 -9.65
N ILE A 426 8.42 7.83 -8.59
CA ILE A 426 8.93 7.71 -7.22
C ILE A 426 9.73 6.41 -7.03
N ASN A 427 9.27 5.31 -7.62
CA ASN A 427 9.94 4.01 -7.54
C ASN A 427 11.26 4.02 -8.32
N ALA A 428 11.30 4.63 -9.51
CA ALA A 428 12.52 4.79 -10.29
C ALA A 428 13.54 5.71 -9.60
N ILE A 429 13.09 6.78 -8.95
CA ILE A 429 13.94 7.68 -8.15
C ILE A 429 14.52 6.92 -6.95
N HIS A 430 13.69 6.13 -6.27
CA HIS A 430 14.09 5.30 -5.15
C HIS A 430 15.12 4.25 -5.56
N GLU A 431 14.90 3.57 -6.67
CA GLU A 431 15.85 2.60 -7.22
C GLU A 431 17.18 3.26 -7.61
N ALA A 432 17.12 4.43 -8.26
CA ALA A 432 18.32 5.20 -8.62
C ALA A 432 19.10 5.66 -7.38
N MET A 433 18.43 5.91 -6.25
CA MET A 433 19.08 6.17 -4.95
C MET A 433 19.65 4.89 -4.31
N GLY A 434 19.09 3.73 -4.60
CA GLY A 434 19.62 2.44 -4.16
C GLY A 434 20.94 2.08 -4.85
N GLN A 435 21.17 2.58 -6.06
CA GLN A 435 22.37 2.30 -6.85
C GLN A 435 23.50 3.32 -6.59
N PRO A 436 24.78 2.94 -6.77
CA PRO A 436 25.89 3.89 -6.69
C PRO A 436 25.73 4.97 -7.76
N ALA A 437 26.09 6.22 -7.42
CA ALA A 437 25.88 7.35 -8.32
C ALA A 437 26.68 7.12 -9.63
N PRO A 438 26.04 7.26 -10.82
CA PRO A 438 26.73 7.08 -12.08
C PRO A 438 27.93 8.01 -12.21
N ALA A 439 29.04 7.51 -12.79
CA ALA A 439 30.29 8.26 -12.86
C ALA A 439 30.15 9.68 -13.45
N TRP A 440 29.28 9.82 -14.45
CA TRP A 440 29.04 11.09 -15.13
C TRP A 440 28.45 12.17 -14.22
N SER A 441 27.68 11.81 -13.18
CA SER A 441 26.93 12.79 -12.37
C SER A 441 27.85 13.56 -11.42
N TRP A 442 28.74 12.86 -10.70
CA TRP A 442 29.74 13.52 -9.86
C TRP A 442 30.81 14.21 -10.71
N MET A 443 31.19 13.65 -11.85
CA MET A 443 32.11 14.33 -12.79
C MET A 443 31.52 15.65 -13.29
N LEU A 444 30.22 15.67 -13.63
CA LEU A 444 29.53 16.89 -14.05
C LEU A 444 29.46 17.93 -12.93
N ALA A 445 29.16 17.52 -11.68
CA ALA A 445 29.16 18.42 -10.54
C ALA A 445 30.54 19.07 -10.32
N TRP A 446 31.62 18.30 -10.46
CA TRP A 446 32.98 18.82 -10.42
C TRP A 446 33.30 19.76 -11.58
N LEU A 447 32.85 19.46 -12.80
CA LEU A 447 33.00 20.34 -13.95
C LEU A 447 32.27 21.67 -13.76
N ILE A 448 31.05 21.66 -13.23
CA ILE A 448 30.28 22.87 -12.93
C ILE A 448 30.99 23.67 -11.82
N SER A 449 31.44 23.01 -10.76
CA SER A 449 32.21 23.65 -9.69
C SER A 449 33.48 24.34 -10.24
N LEU A 450 34.22 23.67 -11.12
CA LEU A 450 35.41 24.23 -11.77
C LEU A 450 35.07 25.43 -12.68
N ALA A 451 33.98 25.33 -13.44
CA ALA A 451 33.50 26.44 -14.28
C ALA A 451 33.08 27.65 -13.44
N MET A 452 32.39 27.43 -12.31
CA MET A 452 32.01 28.50 -11.39
C MET A 452 33.23 29.12 -10.71
N LEU A 453 34.27 28.34 -10.42
CA LEU A 453 35.53 28.84 -9.88
C LEU A 453 36.25 29.75 -10.90
N ALA A 454 36.35 29.31 -12.15
CA ALA A 454 36.92 30.12 -13.23
C ALA A 454 36.14 31.43 -13.42
N PHE A 455 34.80 31.35 -13.39
CA PHE A 455 33.94 32.53 -13.48
C PHE A 455 34.09 33.47 -12.27
N ALA A 456 34.26 32.93 -11.05
CA ALA A 456 34.53 33.72 -9.85
C ALA A 456 35.83 34.52 -9.99
N ILE A 457 36.90 33.89 -10.50
CA ILE A 457 38.19 34.53 -10.75
C ILE A 457 38.04 35.67 -11.77
N VAL A 458 37.42 35.41 -12.92
CA VAL A 458 37.19 36.43 -13.95
C VAL A 458 36.32 37.59 -13.44
N SER A 459 35.28 37.26 -12.67
CA SER A 459 34.39 38.25 -12.04
C SER A 459 35.10 39.13 -11.03
N ALA A 460 36.08 38.56 -10.28
CA ALA A 460 36.88 39.31 -9.32
C ALA A 460 37.75 40.36 -10.01
N PHE A 461 38.38 40.01 -11.12
CA PHE A 461 39.15 40.95 -11.93
C PHE A 461 38.29 42.05 -12.58
N ARG A 462 37.00 41.80 -12.80
CA ARG A 462 36.05 42.78 -13.35
C ARG A 462 35.32 43.61 -12.29
N GLY A 463 35.68 43.48 -11.01
CA GLY A 463 35.15 44.32 -9.90
C GLY A 463 33.70 44.03 -9.48
N GLY A 464 33.11 42.89 -9.90
CA GLY A 464 31.72 42.56 -9.60
C GLY A 464 31.54 41.79 -8.29
N MET A 465 31.47 42.47 -7.15
CA MET A 465 31.41 41.85 -5.80
C MET A 465 30.24 40.87 -5.59
N LEU A 466 29.05 41.16 -6.14
CA LEU A 466 27.90 40.25 -6.02
C LEU A 466 28.09 38.98 -6.85
N ARG A 467 28.62 39.12 -8.07
CA ARG A 467 28.84 37.99 -8.98
C ARG A 467 29.93 37.07 -8.46
N THR A 468 30.99 37.61 -7.85
CA THR A 468 32.01 36.79 -7.18
C THR A 468 31.44 36.02 -6.00
N LEU A 469 30.66 36.67 -5.13
CA LEU A 469 30.03 36.02 -3.98
C LEU A 469 29.11 34.86 -4.41
N LEU A 470 28.20 35.11 -5.34
CA LEU A 470 27.30 34.06 -5.85
C LEU A 470 28.06 32.89 -6.48
N SER A 471 29.17 33.18 -7.16
CA SER A 471 30.00 32.16 -7.79
C SER A 471 30.74 31.31 -6.76
N ILE A 472 31.26 31.93 -5.69
CA ILE A 472 31.90 31.22 -4.58
C ILE A 472 30.89 30.30 -3.87
N VAL A 473 29.68 30.79 -3.60
CA VAL A 473 28.60 29.96 -3.03
C VAL A 473 28.29 28.78 -3.97
N GLY A 474 28.19 29.04 -5.27
CA GLY A 474 27.98 28.00 -6.27
C GLY A 474 29.10 26.94 -6.29
N VAL A 475 30.37 27.34 -6.24
CA VAL A 475 31.52 26.43 -6.15
C VAL A 475 31.38 25.51 -4.94
N LEU A 476 31.09 26.07 -3.76
CA LEU A 476 30.94 25.30 -2.52
C LEU A 476 29.79 24.31 -2.62
N VAL A 477 28.64 24.73 -3.15
CA VAL A 477 27.46 23.87 -3.31
C VAL A 477 27.75 22.72 -4.29
N PHE A 478 28.27 23.01 -5.48
CA PHE A 478 28.53 21.96 -6.48
C PHE A 478 29.70 21.05 -6.09
N ALA A 479 30.72 21.56 -5.38
CA ALA A 479 31.77 20.73 -4.81
C ALA A 479 31.23 19.79 -3.73
N ALA A 480 30.38 20.28 -2.82
CA ALA A 480 29.74 19.46 -1.80
C ALA A 480 28.83 18.39 -2.42
N VAL A 481 28.04 18.74 -3.46
CA VAL A 481 27.24 17.78 -4.22
C VAL A 481 28.11 16.74 -4.92
N GLY A 482 29.21 17.16 -5.56
CA GLY A 482 30.15 16.24 -6.21
C GLY A 482 30.79 15.24 -5.23
N ILE A 483 31.18 15.71 -4.04
CA ILE A 483 31.68 14.85 -2.97
C ILE A 483 30.58 13.89 -2.48
N ALA A 484 29.38 14.40 -2.22
CA ALA A 484 28.26 13.58 -1.74
C ALA A 484 27.91 12.46 -2.74
N LEU A 485 27.84 12.79 -4.03
CA LEU A 485 27.59 11.81 -5.10
C LEU A 485 28.73 10.79 -5.23
N PHE A 486 29.99 11.22 -5.13
CA PHE A 486 31.14 10.31 -5.19
C PHE A 486 31.19 9.33 -4.02
N LEU A 487 30.80 9.77 -2.82
CA LEU A 487 30.75 8.93 -1.62
C LEU A 487 29.47 8.08 -1.54
N HIS A 488 28.48 8.33 -2.41
CA HIS A 488 27.21 7.63 -2.40
C HIS A 488 27.35 6.23 -3.02
N GLN A 489 27.49 5.22 -2.17
CA GLN A 489 27.60 3.81 -2.54
C GLN A 489 26.24 3.09 -2.73
N GLY A 490 25.15 3.85 -2.78
CA GLY A 490 23.78 3.33 -2.81
C GLY A 490 23.18 3.28 -1.40
N PHE A 491 22.07 4.00 -1.22
CA PHE A 491 21.30 3.99 0.02
C PHE A 491 19.84 3.70 -0.30
N MET A 492 19.44 2.45 -0.09
CA MET A 492 18.04 2.04 -0.22
C MET A 492 17.28 2.45 1.05
N MET A 493 16.53 3.55 0.97
CA MET A 493 15.76 4.08 2.10
C MET A 493 14.63 3.14 2.57
N TRP A 494 14.00 2.43 1.64
CA TRP A 494 13.02 1.38 1.87
C TRP A 494 13.50 0.12 1.16
N ASP A 495 14.02 -0.84 1.93
CA ASP A 495 14.39 -2.16 1.42
C ASP A 495 13.13 -3.05 1.38
N PRO A 496 12.66 -3.50 0.19
CA PRO A 496 11.51 -4.39 0.09
C PRO A 496 11.68 -5.71 0.87
N ARG A 497 12.93 -6.10 1.19
CA ARG A 497 13.24 -7.28 2.02
C ARG A 497 12.88 -7.10 3.50
N VAL A 498 12.72 -5.87 3.97
CA VAL A 498 12.45 -5.53 5.38
C VAL A 498 11.07 -4.88 5.54
N TYR A 499 10.60 -4.16 4.53
CA TYR A 499 9.33 -3.42 4.59
C TYR A 499 8.13 -4.25 4.12
N TYR A 500 6.95 -3.82 4.57
CA TYR A 500 5.68 -4.52 4.33
C TYR A 500 5.16 -4.50 2.89
N PHE A 501 5.80 -3.76 1.96
CA PHE A 501 5.29 -3.50 0.61
C PHE A 501 6.38 -3.64 -0.47
N ASN A 502 5.99 -4.13 -1.66
CA ASN A 502 6.89 -4.42 -2.78
C ASN A 502 7.42 -3.14 -3.48
N SER A 503 6.63 -2.07 -3.48
CA SER A 503 6.98 -0.79 -4.09
C SER A 503 6.40 0.36 -3.28
N ILE A 504 6.96 1.57 -3.42
CA ILE A 504 6.42 2.74 -2.74
C ILE A 504 5.07 3.05 -3.38
N PRO A 505 3.97 2.93 -2.62
CA PRO A 505 2.65 3.15 -3.19
C PRO A 505 2.47 4.66 -3.39
N SER A 506 2.31 5.08 -4.64
CA SER A 506 1.98 6.46 -5.00
C SER A 506 0.76 6.48 -5.89
N ARG A 507 -0.23 7.29 -5.50
CA ARG A 507 -1.41 7.55 -6.33
C ARG A 507 -1.75 9.01 -6.26
N VAL A 508 -1.75 9.67 -7.41
CA VAL A 508 -2.13 11.09 -7.48
C VAL A 508 -3.62 11.22 -7.24
N ASP A 509 -3.99 11.77 -6.08
CA ASP A 509 -5.36 12.21 -5.82
C ASP A 509 -5.61 13.52 -6.59
N TRP A 510 -6.19 13.38 -7.79
CA TRP A 510 -6.50 14.51 -8.66
C TRP A 510 -7.44 15.52 -8.02
N PHE A 511 -8.34 15.10 -7.13
CA PHE A 511 -9.23 16.03 -6.44
C PHE A 511 -8.43 16.93 -5.49
N SER A 512 -7.58 16.32 -4.66
CA SER A 512 -6.70 17.07 -3.77
C SER A 512 -5.70 17.94 -4.54
N ALA A 513 -5.18 17.46 -5.67
CA ALA A 513 -4.27 18.23 -6.52
C ALA A 513 -4.96 19.47 -7.11
N VAL A 514 -6.17 19.33 -7.67
CA VAL A 514 -6.95 20.46 -8.19
C VAL A 514 -7.30 21.46 -7.08
N LEU A 515 -7.68 20.96 -5.90
CA LEU A 515 -7.94 21.82 -4.73
C LEU A 515 -6.69 22.59 -4.31
N THR A 516 -5.52 21.94 -4.34
CA THR A 516 -4.20 22.56 -4.06
C THR A 516 -3.89 23.67 -5.07
N MET A 517 -4.08 23.41 -6.36
CA MET A 517 -3.87 24.38 -7.43
C MET A 517 -4.81 25.59 -7.28
N ALA A 518 -6.11 25.33 -7.06
CA ALA A 518 -7.11 26.37 -6.85
C ALA A 518 -6.79 27.23 -5.61
N GLY A 519 -6.42 26.60 -4.49
CA GLY A 519 -5.97 27.28 -3.28
C GLY A 519 -4.75 28.18 -3.54
N ALA A 520 -3.74 27.67 -4.23
CA ALA A 520 -2.54 28.43 -4.57
C ALA A 520 -2.85 29.66 -5.45
N ILE A 521 -3.75 29.52 -6.42
CA ILE A 521 -4.20 30.65 -7.25
C ILE A 521 -4.93 31.69 -6.39
N VAL A 522 -5.88 31.25 -5.56
CA VAL A 522 -6.64 32.14 -4.66
C VAL A 522 -5.70 32.90 -3.71
N PHE A 523 -4.78 32.20 -3.05
CA PHE A 523 -3.81 32.84 -2.16
C PHE A 523 -2.84 33.77 -2.90
N SER A 524 -2.50 33.47 -4.16
CA SER A 524 -1.68 34.37 -4.99
C SER A 524 -2.41 35.66 -5.32
N VAL A 525 -3.69 35.59 -5.67
CA VAL A 525 -4.51 36.78 -5.93
C VAL A 525 -4.76 37.58 -4.65
N LEU A 526 -5.09 36.92 -3.53
CA LEU A 526 -5.29 37.57 -2.23
C LEU A 526 -4.00 38.19 -1.68
N GLY A 527 -2.88 37.48 -1.81
CA GLY A 527 -1.56 37.96 -1.42
C GLY A 527 -1.13 39.18 -2.24
N ALA A 528 -1.51 39.26 -3.51
CA ALA A 528 -1.29 40.44 -4.34
C ALA A 528 -2.25 41.59 -3.99
N ALA A 529 -3.47 41.30 -3.53
CA ALA A 529 -4.50 42.31 -3.29
C ALA A 529 -4.10 43.33 -2.21
N ILE A 530 -3.55 42.88 -1.08
CA ILE A 530 -3.21 43.77 0.06
C ILE A 530 -2.12 44.78 -0.33
N PRO A 531 -0.95 44.38 -0.85
CA PRO A 531 0.08 45.32 -1.29
C PRO A 531 -0.39 46.20 -2.44
N ALA A 532 -1.16 45.65 -3.39
CA ALA A 532 -1.67 46.38 -4.55
C ALA A 532 -2.65 47.50 -4.16
N ALA A 533 -3.56 47.24 -3.22
CA ALA A 533 -4.48 48.25 -2.70
C ALA A 533 -3.70 49.40 -2.05
N ARG A 534 -2.71 49.07 -1.21
CA ARG A 534 -1.84 50.06 -0.57
C ARG A 534 -1.05 50.89 -1.58
N ALA A 535 -0.57 50.28 -2.66
CA ALA A 535 0.14 51.00 -3.71
C ALA A 535 -0.77 51.88 -4.56
N ALA A 536 -1.99 51.43 -4.85
CA ALA A 536 -2.98 52.24 -5.56
C ALA A 536 -3.37 53.51 -4.79
N ASP A 537 -3.33 53.46 -3.45
CA ASP A 537 -3.58 54.59 -2.55
C ASP A 537 -2.36 55.49 -2.33
N THR A 538 -1.19 55.15 -2.86
CA THR A 538 0.01 55.96 -2.68
C THR A 538 -0.11 57.28 -3.46
N ASP A 539 0.20 58.38 -2.78
CA ASP A 539 0.23 59.73 -3.38
C ASP A 539 1.34 59.80 -4.44
N PRO A 540 1.03 60.15 -5.71
CA PRO A 540 2.03 60.25 -6.77
C PRO A 540 3.16 61.21 -6.43
N VAL A 541 2.90 62.28 -5.68
CA VAL A 541 3.94 63.24 -5.27
C VAL A 541 4.91 62.59 -4.30
N ARG A 542 4.43 61.77 -3.36
CA ARG A 542 5.29 61.03 -2.42
C ARG A 542 6.06 59.93 -3.11
N ALA A 543 5.42 59.18 -4.00
CA ALA A 543 6.05 58.08 -4.74
C ALA A 543 7.24 58.52 -5.63
N LEU A 544 7.21 59.77 -6.11
CA LEU A 544 8.28 60.35 -6.93
C LEU A 544 9.41 61.01 -6.12
N ARG A 545 9.25 61.11 -4.79
CA ARG A 545 10.15 61.87 -3.90
C ARG A 545 11.20 61.03 -3.18
N TYR A 546 11.06 59.70 -3.17
CA TYR A 546 12.01 58.79 -2.54
C TYR A 546 13.12 58.41 -3.54
N GLU A 547 14.38 58.70 -3.16
CA GLU A 547 15.61 58.23 -3.82
C GLU A 547 15.94 56.79 -3.44
#